data_AF-A0A1X1Q5L4-F1
#
_entry.id   AF-A0A1X1Q5L4-F1
#
_cell.length_a   1.000
_cell.length_b   1.000
_cell.length_c   1.000
_cell.angle_alpha   90.00
_cell.angle_beta   90.00
_cell.angle_gamma   90.00
#
_symmetry.space_group_name_H-M   'P 1'
#
loop_
_entity.id
_entity.type
_entity.pdbx_description
1 polymer ?
#
loop_
_entity_poly.entity_id
_entity_poly.type
_entity_poly.pdbx_seq_one_letter_code
_entity_poly.pdbx_strand_id
1 'polypeptide(L)'
;MKKIAILRCLKTSAACAGTGCLRAFNERSEGFKKYAGEDIQLAAMWTCNGCGDSMLEDQEGIEKKIARMAKNGIDAVHLSHCTSKKNADEVPVLCPTIKNISRRLEAAGVAVYDGTHGQHATGERLVIE
;
A
#
# COMPACT_ATOMS: atom_id res chain seq x y z
N MET A 1 18.69 0.16 -8.13
CA MET A 1 17.89 0.47 -6.92
C MET A 1 16.41 0.54 -7.29
N LYS A 2 15.59 -0.32 -6.71
CA LYS A 2 14.13 -0.32 -6.88
C LYS A 2 13.47 0.61 -5.85
N LYS A 3 12.56 1.49 -6.26
CA LYS A 3 11.84 2.40 -5.36
C LYS A 3 10.49 1.81 -4.97
N ILE A 4 10.34 1.54 -3.68
CA ILE A 4 9.14 0.95 -3.12
C ILE A 4 8.37 1.99 -2.32
N ALA A 5 7.05 1.95 -2.42
CA ALA A 5 6.15 2.71 -1.60
C ALA A 5 5.23 1.79 -0.79
N ILE A 6 4.75 2.27 0.35
CA ILE A 6 3.79 1.57 1.21
C ILE A 6 2.53 2.41 1.34
N LEU A 7 1.38 1.82 1.01
CA LEU A 7 0.05 2.42 1.18
C LEU A 7 -0.66 1.80 2.40
N ARG A 8 -1.15 2.65 3.29
CA ARG A 8 -1.89 2.29 4.51
C ARG A 8 -3.30 2.88 4.52
N CYS A 9 -4.17 2.30 5.34
CA CYS A 9 -5.47 2.90 5.66
C CYS A 9 -5.29 4.09 6.59
N LEU A 10 -5.84 5.26 6.21
CA LEU A 10 -5.78 6.47 7.03
C LEU A 10 -6.40 6.27 8.42
N LYS A 11 -7.59 5.64 8.48
CA LYS A 11 -8.30 5.39 9.74
C LYS A 11 -7.43 4.61 10.73
N THR A 12 -6.77 3.55 10.26
CA THR A 12 -5.88 2.74 11.10
C THR A 12 -4.59 3.49 11.44
N SER A 13 -4.07 4.31 10.52
CA SER A 13 -2.87 5.10 10.75
C SER A 13 -3.00 6.13 11.88
N ALA A 14 -4.22 6.53 12.28
CA ALA A 14 -4.44 7.38 13.44
C ALA A 14 -3.92 6.78 14.76
N ALA A 15 -3.86 5.44 14.87
CA ALA A 15 -3.33 4.73 16.03
C ALA A 15 -2.13 3.82 15.69
N CYS A 16 -1.65 3.84 14.44
CA CYS A 16 -0.61 2.93 13.96
C CYS A 16 0.58 3.71 13.40
N ALA A 17 1.71 3.64 14.11
CA ALA A 17 2.96 4.24 13.68
C ALA A 17 3.56 3.57 12.42
N GLY A 18 3.13 2.35 12.07
CA GLY A 18 3.64 1.61 10.92
C GLY A 18 4.93 0.84 11.18
N THR A 19 5.27 0.61 12.44
CA THR A 19 6.47 -0.13 12.87
C THR A 19 6.60 -1.49 12.22
N GLY A 20 5.51 -2.29 12.19
CA GLY A 20 5.52 -3.60 11.53
C GLY A 20 5.77 -3.53 10.02
N CYS A 21 5.19 -2.54 9.33
CA CYS A 21 5.42 -2.33 7.90
C CYS A 21 6.88 -1.98 7.61
N LEU A 22 7.46 -1.09 8.44
CA LEU A 22 8.83 -0.62 8.26
C LEU A 22 9.85 -1.70 8.63
N ARG A 23 9.60 -2.47 9.70
CA ARG A 23 10.40 -3.65 10.06
C ARG A 23 10.46 -4.64 8.92
N ALA A 24 9.31 -5.06 8.39
CA ALA A 24 9.25 -6.02 7.29
C ALA A 24 9.98 -5.54 6.04
N PHE A 25 9.87 -4.24 5.73
CA PHE A 25 10.65 -3.62 4.66
C PHE A 25 12.16 -3.73 4.92
N ASN A 26 12.63 -3.23 6.07
CA ASN A 26 14.06 -3.17 6.42
C ASN A 26 14.71 -4.56 6.46
N GLU A 27 14.01 -5.54 7.01
CA GLU A 27 14.49 -6.91 7.16
C GLU A 27 14.30 -7.77 5.91
N ARG A 28 13.67 -7.23 4.84
CA ARG A 28 13.27 -7.98 3.65
C ARG A 28 12.45 -9.23 3.98
N SER A 29 11.55 -9.10 4.94
CA SER A 29 10.73 -10.19 5.44
C SER A 29 9.29 -10.09 4.97
N GLU A 30 8.53 -11.16 5.20
CA GLU A 30 7.08 -11.21 4.92
C GLU A 30 6.77 -10.82 3.46
N GLY A 31 5.94 -9.79 3.22
CA GLY A 31 5.58 -9.35 1.87
C GLY A 31 6.76 -8.81 1.04
N PHE A 32 7.91 -8.55 1.67
CA PHE A 32 9.12 -8.06 1.02
C PHE A 32 10.17 -9.14 0.74
N LYS A 33 9.94 -10.41 1.08
CA LYS A 33 10.88 -11.53 0.83
C LYS A 33 11.32 -11.64 -0.63
N LYS A 34 10.42 -11.29 -1.56
CA LYS A 34 10.70 -11.30 -3.00
C LYS A 34 11.86 -10.40 -3.42
N TYR A 35 12.21 -9.41 -2.59
CA TYR A 35 13.32 -8.49 -2.84
C TYR A 35 14.60 -8.93 -2.13
N ALA A 36 14.69 -10.18 -1.66
CA ALA A 36 15.92 -10.71 -1.06
C ALA A 36 17.08 -10.61 -2.07
N GLY A 37 18.18 -9.97 -1.65
CA GLY A 37 19.33 -9.71 -2.52
C GLY A 37 19.16 -8.55 -3.51
N GLU A 38 18.00 -7.88 -3.54
CA GLU A 38 17.78 -6.67 -4.33
C GLU A 38 18.10 -5.40 -3.52
N ASP A 39 18.75 -4.44 -4.18
CA ASP A 39 18.89 -3.08 -3.67
C ASP A 39 17.57 -2.31 -3.87
N ILE A 40 16.86 -2.06 -2.76
CA ILE A 40 15.57 -1.35 -2.73
C ILE A 40 15.59 -0.20 -1.72
N GLN A 41 14.85 0.87 -2.05
CA GLN A 41 14.69 2.07 -1.25
C GLN A 41 13.20 2.26 -0.90
N LEU A 42 12.90 2.60 0.36
CA LEU A 42 11.57 3.08 0.74
C LEU A 42 11.45 4.54 0.33
N ALA A 43 10.83 4.78 -0.81
CA ALA A 43 10.69 6.11 -1.39
C ALA A 43 9.42 6.85 -0.93
N ALA A 44 8.41 6.13 -0.45
CA ALA A 44 7.23 6.74 0.16
C ALA A 44 6.53 5.81 1.15
N MET A 45 5.92 6.38 2.19
CA MET A 45 4.96 5.70 3.06
C MET A 45 3.79 6.64 3.30
N TRP A 46 2.59 6.24 2.89
CA TRP A 46 1.47 7.16 2.78
C TRP A 46 0.14 6.48 3.06
N THR A 47 -0.92 7.28 3.11
CA THR A 47 -2.28 6.84 3.43
C THR A 47 -3.25 7.29 2.34
N CYS A 48 -4.38 6.58 2.21
CA CYS A 48 -5.55 7.11 1.50
C CYS A 48 -6.05 8.41 2.17
N ASN A 49 -7.06 9.06 1.57
CA ASN A 49 -7.65 10.26 2.15
C ASN A 49 -8.90 9.95 3.01
N GLY A 50 -9.07 8.69 3.42
CA GLY A 50 -10.13 8.26 4.32
C GLY A 50 -11.40 7.79 3.61
N CYS A 51 -12.35 7.32 4.42
CA CYS A 51 -13.67 6.85 4.00
C CYS A 51 -14.63 6.94 5.19
N GLY A 52 -15.90 7.31 4.96
CA GLY A 52 -16.83 7.60 6.06
C GLY A 52 -16.26 8.70 6.96
N ASP A 53 -16.32 8.50 8.28
CA ASP A 53 -15.93 9.51 9.27
C ASP A 53 -14.42 9.82 9.31
N SER A 54 -13.58 9.07 8.58
CA SER A 54 -12.13 9.33 8.51
C SER A 54 -11.71 10.20 7.32
N MET A 55 -12.66 10.70 6.53
CA MET A 55 -12.35 11.51 5.35
C MET A 55 -11.64 12.81 5.73
N LEU A 56 -10.51 13.08 5.06
CA LEU A 56 -9.84 14.38 5.09
C LEU A 56 -10.60 15.40 4.25
N GLU A 57 -10.37 16.68 4.48
CA GLU A 57 -10.96 17.77 3.68
C GLU A 57 -10.53 17.72 2.20
N ASP A 58 -9.22 17.62 1.93
CA ASP A 58 -8.67 17.56 0.57
C ASP A 58 -8.76 16.14 -0.01
N GLN A 59 -9.94 15.72 -0.47
CA GLN A 59 -10.11 14.42 -1.13
C GLN A 59 -9.37 14.35 -2.48
N GLU A 60 -9.35 15.44 -3.24
CA GLU A 60 -8.66 15.54 -4.54
C GLU A 60 -7.14 15.40 -4.43
N GLY A 61 -6.57 15.65 -3.25
CA GLY A 61 -5.17 15.42 -2.94
C GLY A 61 -4.71 13.98 -3.25
N ILE A 62 -5.61 13.01 -3.35
CA ILE A 62 -5.29 11.64 -3.78
C ILE A 62 -4.72 11.61 -5.21
N GLU A 63 -5.23 12.44 -6.13
CA GLU A 63 -4.71 12.57 -7.50
C GLU A 63 -3.24 12.98 -7.48
N LYS A 64 -2.91 13.97 -6.64
CA LYS A 64 -1.54 14.48 -6.49
C LYS A 64 -0.62 13.41 -5.92
N LYS A 65 -1.09 12.60 -4.96
CA LYS A 65 -0.31 11.48 -4.41
C LYS A 65 0.00 10.44 -5.47
N ILE A 66 -0.99 10.02 -6.26
CA ILE A 66 -0.81 9.04 -7.35
C ILE A 66 0.13 9.58 -8.44
N ALA A 67 -0.10 10.80 -8.91
CA ALA A 67 0.75 11.43 -9.93
C ALA A 67 2.22 11.53 -9.47
N ARG A 68 2.46 11.79 -8.18
CA ARG A 68 3.81 11.79 -7.60
C ARG A 68 4.45 10.40 -7.56
N MET A 69 3.67 9.31 -7.39
CA MET A 69 4.23 7.95 -7.45
C MET A 69 4.84 7.69 -8.83
N ALA A 70 4.09 7.95 -9.90
CA ALA A 70 4.59 7.79 -11.26
C ALA A 70 5.76 8.75 -11.56
N LYS A 71 5.60 10.06 -11.28
CA LYS A 71 6.62 11.08 -11.55
C LYS A 71 7.96 10.81 -10.86
N ASN A 72 7.94 10.27 -9.65
CA ASN A 72 9.15 10.00 -8.87
C ASN A 72 9.79 8.64 -9.19
N GLY A 73 9.23 7.89 -10.14
CA GLY A 73 9.71 6.57 -10.56
C GLY A 73 9.54 5.52 -9.47
N ILE A 74 8.39 5.50 -8.78
CA ILE A 74 8.06 4.40 -7.86
C ILE A 74 7.76 3.15 -8.69
N ASP A 75 8.54 2.09 -8.48
CA ASP A 75 8.39 0.83 -9.20
C ASP A 75 7.21 0.01 -8.67
N ALA A 76 7.01 0.03 -7.34
CA ALA A 76 6.01 -0.80 -6.68
C ALA A 76 5.40 -0.11 -5.45
N VAL A 77 4.09 -0.28 -5.28
CA VAL A 77 3.35 0.05 -4.06
C VAL A 77 2.90 -1.24 -3.38
N HIS A 78 3.32 -1.45 -2.14
CA HIS A 78 2.80 -2.53 -1.30
C HIS A 78 1.59 -2.04 -0.48
N LEU A 79 0.50 -2.80 -0.54
CA LEU A 79 -0.70 -2.55 0.25
C LEU A 79 -0.55 -3.20 1.63
N SER A 80 -0.48 -2.39 2.69
CA SER A 80 -0.40 -2.94 4.05
C SER A 80 -1.67 -3.70 4.44
N HIS A 81 -1.56 -4.64 5.38
CA HIS A 81 -2.69 -5.45 5.84
C HIS A 81 -3.94 -4.63 6.24
N CYS A 82 -3.75 -3.44 6.83
CA CYS A 82 -4.85 -2.55 7.21
C CYS A 82 -5.66 -1.97 6.03
N THR A 83 -5.23 -2.20 4.79
CA THR A 83 -5.97 -1.80 3.58
C THR A 83 -7.10 -2.76 3.22
N SER A 84 -7.14 -3.93 3.84
CA SER A 84 -8.21 -4.92 3.69
C SER A 84 -9.02 -5.04 4.98
N LYS A 85 -10.27 -5.47 4.87
CA LYS A 85 -11.15 -5.80 5.99
C LYS A 85 -11.76 -7.17 5.76
N LYS A 86 -11.97 -7.94 6.83
CA LYS A 86 -12.72 -9.19 6.76
C LYS A 86 -14.18 -8.90 6.38
N ASN A 87 -14.72 -9.66 5.44
CA ASN A 87 -16.15 -9.70 5.16
C ASN A 87 -16.88 -10.60 6.18
N ALA A 88 -18.16 -10.87 5.95
CA ALA A 88 -18.97 -11.74 6.82
C ALA A 88 -18.43 -13.18 6.94
N ASP A 89 -17.77 -13.67 5.88
CA ASP A 89 -17.16 -15.01 5.81
C ASP A 89 -15.71 -15.02 6.31
N GLU A 90 -15.28 -13.97 7.02
CA GLU A 90 -13.91 -13.77 7.51
C GLU A 90 -12.81 -13.69 6.45
N VAL A 91 -13.19 -13.56 5.17
CA VAL A 91 -12.25 -13.41 4.06
C VAL A 91 -11.77 -11.96 3.97
N PRO A 92 -10.46 -11.70 3.92
CA PRO A 92 -9.94 -10.36 3.67
C PRO A 92 -10.38 -9.83 2.30
N VAL A 93 -11.12 -8.72 2.31
CA VAL A 93 -11.54 -8.00 1.11
C VAL A 93 -10.89 -6.62 1.10
N LEU A 94 -10.30 -6.24 -0.04
CA LEU A 94 -9.66 -4.95 -0.21
C LEU A 94 -10.68 -3.81 -0.03
N CYS A 95 -10.32 -2.79 0.75
CA CYS A 95 -11.15 -1.60 0.93
C CYS A 95 -11.49 -0.95 -0.44
N PRO A 96 -12.76 -0.64 -0.74
CA PRO A 96 -13.15 -0.05 -2.04
C PRO A 96 -12.38 1.23 -2.40
N THR A 97 -12.12 2.11 -1.42
CA THR A 97 -11.31 3.32 -1.62
C THR A 97 -9.88 2.97 -2.04
N ILE A 98 -9.26 1.98 -1.38
CA ILE A 98 -7.91 1.53 -1.73
C ILE A 98 -7.94 0.82 -3.08
N LYS A 99 -8.96 0.01 -3.38
CA LYS A 99 -9.12 -0.65 -4.68
C LYS A 99 -9.11 0.37 -5.82
N ASN A 100 -9.87 1.48 -5.68
CA ASN A 100 -9.86 2.56 -6.67
C ASN A 100 -8.48 3.21 -6.82
N ILE A 101 -7.80 3.49 -5.70
CA ILE A 101 -6.42 4.02 -5.71
C ILE A 101 -5.47 3.05 -6.43
N SER A 102 -5.56 1.76 -6.17
CA SER A 102 -4.71 0.73 -6.78
C SER A 102 -4.91 0.66 -8.30
N ARG A 103 -6.15 0.66 -8.79
CA ARG A 103 -6.41 0.72 -10.25
C ARG A 103 -5.74 1.93 -10.91
N ARG A 104 -5.80 3.07 -10.24
CA ARG A 104 -5.23 4.32 -10.75
C ARG A 104 -3.70 4.35 -10.68
N LEU A 105 -3.11 3.70 -9.68
CA LEU A 105 -1.65 3.46 -9.64
C LEU A 105 -1.21 2.57 -10.80
N GLU A 106 -1.92 1.47 -11.06
CA GLU A 106 -1.61 0.58 -12.18
C GLU A 106 -1.77 1.28 -13.54
N ALA A 107 -2.84 2.05 -13.72
CA ALA A 107 -3.03 2.88 -14.92
C ALA A 107 -1.92 3.94 -15.11
N ALA A 108 -1.28 4.38 -14.03
CA ALA A 108 -0.13 5.28 -14.04
C ALA A 108 1.22 4.54 -14.19
N GLY A 109 1.21 3.23 -14.43
CA GLY A 109 2.41 2.41 -14.63
C GLY A 109 3.11 1.96 -13.34
N VAL A 110 2.47 2.13 -12.17
CA VAL A 110 3.02 1.73 -10.87
C VAL A 110 2.46 0.37 -10.48
N ALA A 111 3.31 -0.63 -10.30
CA ALA A 111 2.87 -1.97 -9.93
C ALA A 111 2.34 -2.02 -8.49
N VAL A 112 1.25 -2.76 -8.26
CA VAL A 112 0.65 -2.91 -6.93
C VAL A 112 0.88 -4.33 -6.43
N TYR A 113 1.32 -4.45 -5.18
CA TYR A 113 1.64 -5.73 -4.54
C TYR A 113 0.90 -5.90 -3.23
N ASP A 114 0.57 -7.15 -2.93
CA ASP A 114 -0.08 -7.51 -1.68
C ASP A 114 0.89 -7.51 -0.49
N GLY A 115 0.40 -7.02 0.62
CA GLY A 115 0.99 -7.23 1.93
C GLY A 115 2.23 -6.39 2.24
N THR A 116 2.45 -6.17 3.53
CA THR A 116 3.74 -5.70 4.08
C THR A 116 4.21 -6.67 5.15
N HIS A 117 3.41 -6.82 6.20
CA HIS A 117 3.61 -7.74 7.32
C HIS A 117 2.28 -8.41 7.70
N GLY A 118 2.34 -9.46 8.50
CA GLY A 118 1.29 -10.39 8.86
C GLY A 118 1.44 -11.74 8.14
N GLN A 119 0.87 -12.78 8.73
CA GLN A 119 0.84 -14.16 8.20
C GLN A 119 0.20 -14.31 6.81
N HIS A 120 -0.51 -13.28 6.34
CA HIS A 120 -1.18 -13.23 5.05
C HIS A 120 -0.51 -12.28 4.05
N ALA A 121 0.66 -11.71 4.37
CA ALA A 121 1.38 -10.85 3.44
C ALA A 121 2.11 -11.70 2.39
N THR A 122 1.52 -11.80 1.19
CA THR A 122 2.04 -12.69 0.13
C THR A 122 3.20 -12.06 -0.65
N GLY A 123 3.23 -10.73 -0.77
CA GLY A 123 4.18 -10.05 -1.65
C GLY A 123 3.89 -10.24 -3.15
N GLU A 124 2.79 -10.90 -3.50
CA GLU A 124 2.42 -11.19 -4.88
C GLU A 124 1.90 -9.95 -5.60
N ARG A 125 2.06 -9.92 -6.92
CA ARG A 125 1.52 -8.83 -7.73
C ARG A 125 0.01 -8.95 -7.73
N LEU A 126 -0.67 -7.87 -7.37
CA LEU A 126 -2.11 -7.80 -7.51
C LEU A 126 -2.48 -7.44 -8.95
N VAL A 127 -3.52 -8.07 -9.47
CA VAL A 127 -4.19 -7.66 -10.70
C VAL A 127 -5.52 -7.06 -10.28
N ILE A 128 -5.65 -5.74 -10.36
CA ILE A 128 -6.85 -5.07 -9.86
C ILE A 128 -7.84 -4.90 -11.01
N GLU A 129 -8.79 -5.85 -11.11
CA GLU A 129 -10.01 -5.70 -11.92
C GLU A 129 -10.86 -4.53 -11.44
#